data_AF-A0A9D5GV88-F1
#
_entry.id   AF-A0A9D5GV88-F1
#
_cell.length_a   1.000
_cell.length_b   1.000
_cell.length_c   1.000
_cell.angle_alpha   90.00
_cell.angle_beta   90.00
_cell.angle_gamma   90.00
#
_symmetry.space_group_name_H-M   'P 1'
#
loop_
_entity.id
_entity.type
_entity.pdbx_description
1 polymer ?
#
loop_
_entity_poly.entity_id
_entity_poly.type
_entity_poly.pdbx_seq_one_letter_code
_entity_poly.pdbx_strand_id
1 'polypeptide(L)' 'MKTIEIHSRTDQKGYLKIKQKLGVSEKNVRVCIFFDEEETDNEDSLYLKSISNNPAFDFLNDPAEDIYSLTDGTPIND' A
#
# COMPACT_ATOMS: atom_id res chain seq x y z
N MET A 1 -16.81 -1.05 27.01
CA MET A 1 -17.29 -0.78 25.64
C MET A 1 -17.69 -2.10 25.01
N LYS A 2 -18.77 -2.15 24.23
CA LYS A 2 -19.14 -3.35 23.46
C LYS A 2 -18.67 -3.13 22.01
N THR A 3 -17.91 -4.05 21.48
CA THR A 3 -17.45 -4.05 20.08
C THR A 3 -18.33 -5.01 19.29
N ILE A 4 -18.75 -4.61 18.09
CA ILE A 4 -19.50 -5.45 17.16
C ILE A 4 -18.63 -5.62 15.91
N GLU A 5 -18.22 -6.86 15.64
CA GLU A 5 -17.45 -7.22 14.44
C GLU A 5 -18.40 -7.75 13.37
N ILE A 6 -18.23 -7.29 12.12
CA ILE A 6 -19.12 -7.63 11.01
C ILE A 6 -18.25 -8.09 9.84
N HIS A 7 -18.33 -9.37 9.50
CA HIS A 7 -17.74 -9.91 8.27
C HIS A 7 -18.70 -9.66 7.11
N SER A 8 -18.33 -8.78 6.19
CA SER A 8 -19.13 -8.47 4.99
C SER A 8 -18.20 -8.23 3.80
N ARG A 9 -18.76 -8.37 2.59
CA ARG A 9 -18.06 -8.11 1.32
C ARG A 9 -18.77 -6.96 0.61
N THR A 10 -17.99 -6.14 -0.09
CA THR A 10 -18.52 -5.16 -1.03
C THR A 10 -19.29 -5.87 -2.16
N ASP A 11 -20.32 -5.21 -2.68
CA ASP A 11 -20.99 -5.71 -3.88
C ASP A 11 -20.20 -5.41 -5.16
N GLN A 12 -20.73 -5.82 -6.32
CA GLN A 12 -20.09 -5.63 -7.62
C GLN A 12 -19.85 -4.15 -8.01
N LYS A 13 -20.46 -3.20 -7.29
CA LYS A 13 -20.26 -1.76 -7.48
C LYS A 13 -19.42 -1.14 -6.36
N GLY A 14 -18.83 -1.96 -5.49
CA GLY A 14 -17.98 -1.52 -4.39
C GLY A 14 -18.73 -1.11 -3.12
N TYR A 15 -20.06 -1.26 -3.04
CA TYR A 15 -20.79 -0.81 -1.85
C TYR A 15 -20.74 -1.84 -0.73
N LEU A 16 -20.27 -1.42 0.46
CA LEU A 16 -20.36 -2.21 1.68
C LEU A 16 -21.79 -2.18 2.22
N LYS A 17 -22.42 -3.36 2.33
CA LYS A 17 -23.76 -3.50 2.92
C LYS A 17 -23.64 -4.00 4.34
N ILE A 18 -24.04 -3.17 5.29
CA ILE A 18 -24.08 -3.49 6.73
C ILE A 18 -25.54 -3.65 7.16
N LYS A 19 -26.03 -4.89 7.25
CA LYS A 19 -27.40 -5.20 7.69
C LYS A 19 -27.43 -5.69 9.14
N GLN A 20 -26.83 -4.93 10.07
CA GLN A 20 -26.73 -5.31 11.48
C GLN A 20 -27.71 -4.52 12.36
N LYS A 21 -28.60 -5.23 13.05
CA LYS A 21 -29.45 -4.62 14.10
C LYS A 21 -28.61 -4.44 15.36
N LEU A 22 -28.51 -3.19 15.86
CA LEU A 22 -27.65 -2.84 17.00
C LEU A 22 -28.26 -3.13 18.38
N GLY A 23 -29.53 -3.56 18.44
CA GLY A 23 -30.21 -3.92 19.69
C GLY A 23 -30.41 -2.77 20.69
N VAL A 24 -30.09 -1.54 20.29
CA VAL A 24 -30.21 -0.31 21.09
C VAL A 24 -30.97 0.75 20.30
N SER A 25 -31.75 1.58 21.00
CA SER A 25 -32.50 2.71 20.43
C SER A 25 -31.90 4.03 20.93
N GLU A 26 -31.88 5.06 20.07
CA GLU A 26 -31.49 6.44 20.40
C GLU A 26 -30.12 6.59 21.09
N LYS A 27 -29.09 5.90 20.57
CA LYS A 27 -27.71 6.02 21.04
C LYS A 27 -26.80 6.55 19.95
N ASN A 28 -25.87 7.42 20.33
CA ASN A 28 -24.77 7.82 19.46
C ASN A 28 -23.87 6.62 19.21
N VAL A 29 -23.56 6.37 17.94
CA VAL A 29 -22.68 5.29 17.51
C VAL A 29 -21.52 5.85 16.70
N ARG A 30 -20.35 5.22 16.80
CA ARG A 30 -19.19 5.48 15.95
C ARG A 30 -18.93 4.23 15.15
N VAL A 31 -18.88 4.36 13.82
CA VAL A 31 -18.52 3.28 12.91
C VAL A 31 -17.13 3.58 12.38
N CYS A 32 -16.20 2.65 12.55
CA CYS A 32 -14.88 2.70 11.93
C CYS A 32 -14.84 1.61 10.86
N ILE A 33 -14.52 1.99 9.62
CA ILE A 33 -14.32 1.07 8.50
C ILE A 33 -12.84 1.13 8.17
N PHE A 34 -12.16 0.00 8.28
CA PHE A 34 -10.78 -0.17 7.85
C PHE A 34 -10.81 -0.97 6.56
N PHE A 35 -10.13 -0.47 5.55
CA PHE A 35 -9.80 -1.21 4.35
C PHE A 35 -8.27 -1.27 4.31
N ASP A 36 -7.72 -2.40 3.90
CA ASP A 36 -6.33 -2.42 3.49
C ASP A 36 -6.22 -1.46 2.31
N GLU A 37 -5.17 -0.65 2.28
CA GLU A 37 -4.77 -0.05 1.01
C GLU A 37 -4.45 -1.26 0.12
N GLU A 38 -5.35 -1.60 -0.81
CA GLU A 38 -4.89 -2.27 -2.03
C GLU A 38 -3.71 -1.43 -2.48
N GLU A 39 -2.52 -2.04 -2.62
CA GLU A 39 -1.33 -1.36 -3.11
C GLU A 39 -1.81 -0.44 -4.20
N THR A 40 -1.86 0.85 -3.89
CA THR A 40 -2.49 1.78 -4.80
C THR A 40 -1.48 1.82 -5.90
N ASP A 41 -1.78 1.04 -6.95
CA ASP A 41 -0.86 0.71 -8.01
C ASP A 41 -0.04 1.95 -8.33
N ASN A 42 1.25 1.86 -8.02
CA ASN A 42 2.32 2.72 -8.50
C ASN A 42 2.75 3.94 -7.67
N GLU A 43 2.82 3.97 -6.34
CA GLU A 43 3.70 5.00 -5.72
C GLU A 43 5.16 4.77 -6.12
N ASP A 44 5.68 3.55 -5.92
CA ASP A 44 7.03 3.19 -6.33
C ASP A 44 7.23 3.26 -7.85
N SER A 45 6.24 2.82 -8.63
CA SER A 45 6.33 2.90 -10.10
C SER A 45 6.17 4.32 -10.63
N LEU A 46 5.39 5.20 -9.99
CA LEU A 46 5.31 6.63 -10.33
C LEU A 46 6.61 7.34 -9.94
N TYR A 47 7.15 7.01 -8.77
CA TYR A 47 8.43 7.49 -8.29
C TYR A 47 9.57 7.08 -9.23
N LEU A 48 9.66 5.79 -9.58
CA LEU A 48 10.63 5.24 -10.51
C LEU A 48 10.50 5.86 -11.90
N LYS A 49 9.28 6.02 -12.43
CA LYS A 49 9.04 6.68 -13.72
C LYS A 49 9.48 8.15 -13.71
N SER A 50 9.27 8.84 -12.61
CA SER A 50 9.61 10.25 -12.45
C SER A 50 11.12 10.47 -12.32
N ILE A 51 11.85 9.56 -11.67
CA ILE A 51 13.30 9.68 -11.47
C ILE A 51 14.08 9.17 -12.68
N SER A 52 13.66 8.06 -13.28
CA SER A 52 14.38 7.41 -14.41
C SER A 52 14.53 8.28 -15.65
N ASN A 53 13.70 9.32 -15.82
CA ASN A 53 13.75 10.23 -16.97
C ASN A 53 14.07 11.68 -16.58
N ASN A 54 14.56 11.91 -15.37
CA ASN A 54 14.83 13.27 -14.88
C ASN A 54 16.29 13.68 -15.17
N PRO A 55 16.54 14.70 -16.02
CA PRO A 55 17.89 15.13 -16.40
C PRO A 55 18.78 15.56 -15.24
N ALA A 56 18.21 15.93 -14.10
CA ALA A 56 18.99 16.24 -12.90
C ALA A 56 19.81 15.04 -12.39
N PHE A 57 19.47 13.82 -12.81
CA PHE A 57 20.12 12.57 -12.44
C PHE A 57 20.95 11.96 -13.56
N ASP A 58 21.21 12.67 -14.67
CA ASP A 58 22.01 12.15 -15.78
C ASP A 58 23.42 11.73 -15.37
N PHE A 59 23.95 12.31 -14.27
CA PHE A 59 25.25 11.95 -13.70
C PHE A 59 25.33 10.48 -13.25
N LEU A 60 24.21 9.85 -12.90
CA LEU A 60 24.17 8.43 -12.53
C LEU A 60 24.50 7.49 -13.69
N ASN A 61 24.55 7.99 -14.92
CA ASN A 61 25.01 7.21 -16.08
C ASN A 61 26.54 7.21 -16.23
N ASP A 62 27.28 7.96 -15.41
CA ASP A 62 28.74 7.93 -15.42
C ASP A 62 29.23 6.61 -14.80
N PRO A 63 30.12 5.84 -15.46
CA PRO A 63 30.69 4.62 -14.89
C PRO A 63 31.38 4.81 -13.53
N ALA A 64 31.76 6.04 -13.17
CA ALA A 64 32.28 6.36 -11.84
C ALA A 64 31.23 6.21 -10.73
N GLU A 65 29.94 6.28 -11.06
CA GLU A 65 28.81 6.10 -10.14
C GLU A 65 28.40 4.62 -9.98
N ASP A 66 28.98 3.69 -10.76
CA ASP A 66 28.81 2.25 -10.60
C ASP A 66 29.60 1.74 -9.38
N ILE A 67 29.08 2.01 -8.18
CA ILE A 67 29.76 1.73 -6.91
C ILE A 67 29.68 0.27 -6.44
N TYR A 68 28.97 -0.59 -7.15
CA TYR A 68 28.86 -2.03 -6.86
C TYR A 68 29.25 -2.87 -8.07
N SER A 69 30.12 -3.84 -7.83
CA SER A 69 30.55 -4.86 -8.79
C SER A 69 30.02 -6.24 -8.41
N LEU A 70 29.90 -7.13 -9.40
CA LEU A 70 29.53 -8.53 -9.17
C LEU A 70 30.51 -9.26 -8.24
N THR A 71 31.75 -8.77 -8.13
CA THR A 71 32.79 -9.34 -7.28
C THR A 71 32.80 -8.81 -5.85
N ASP A 72 31.94 -7.83 -5.52
CA ASP A 72 31.88 -7.25 -4.17
C ASP A 72 31.10 -8.12 -3.19
N GLY A 73 30.29 -9.05 -3.71
CA GLY A 73 29.50 -9.96 -2.90
C GLY A 73 30.32 -11.11 -2.32
N THR A 74 29.93 -11.56 -1.13
CA THR A 74 30.41 -12.85 -0.57
C THR A 74 29.43 -13.96 -0.94
N PRO A 75 29.90 -15.16 -1.34
CA PRO A 75 29.02 -16.31 -1.56
C PRO A 75 28.21 -16.61 -0.30
N ILE A 76 26.91 -16.82 -0.48
CA ILE A 76 26.05 -17.37 0.57
C ILE A 76 26.25 -18.89 0.53
N ASN A 77 26.90 -19.43 1.57
CA ASN A 77 27.00 -20.87 1.77
C ASN A 77 25.81 -21.29 2.66
N ASP A 78 24.93 -22.13 2.13
CA ASP A 78 23.89 -22.84 2.90
C ASP A 78 24.47 -24.12 3.55
#